data_AF-G9NW57-F1
#
_entry.id   AF-G9NW57-F1
#
_cell.length_a   1.000
_cell.length_b   1.000
_cell.length_c   1.000
_cell.angle_alpha   90.00
_cell.angle_beta   90.00
_cell.angle_gamma   90.00
#
_symmetry.space_group_name_H-M   'P 1'
#
loop_
_entity.id
_entity.type
_entity.pdbx_description
1 polymer ?
#
loop_
_entity_poly.entity_id
_entity_poly.type
_entity_poly.pdbx_seq_one_letter_code
_entity_poly.pdbx_strand_id
1 'polypeptide(L)'
;MRTSSIPDGFSTPEDDREGDSGVIDRDVLRGLHIAASAACDEEVDTFVRNKTGLRLRRFLADLMVLETLRDVQPDKGNGPGARQKKSTLRKLKQQVRRSREIGELGMAA
;
A
#
# COMPACT_ATOMS: atom_id res chain seq x y z
N MET A 1 34.50 5.12 -43.80
CA MET A 1 34.00 4.77 -42.46
C MET A 1 33.12 5.92 -41.97
N ARG A 2 31.83 5.66 -41.73
CA ARG A 2 30.86 6.63 -41.20
C ARG A 2 30.28 6.03 -39.93
N THR A 3 30.46 6.68 -38.79
CA THR A 3 29.85 6.31 -37.51
C THR A 3 28.67 7.25 -37.28
N SER A 4 27.44 6.76 -37.47
CA SER A 4 26.24 7.50 -37.11
C SER A 4 25.92 7.25 -35.64
N SER A 5 25.89 8.34 -34.86
CA SER A 5 25.41 8.38 -33.48
C SER A 5 23.88 8.50 -33.49
N ILE A 6 23.19 7.64 -32.74
CA ILE A 6 21.77 7.83 -32.39
C ILE A 6 21.70 7.90 -30.86
N PRO A 7 21.40 9.05 -30.26
CA PRO A 7 20.90 9.09 -28.90
C PRO A 7 19.37 9.22 -28.98
N ASP A 8 18.66 8.09 -29.05
CA ASP A 8 17.23 8.09 -28.80
C ASP A 8 17.05 7.96 -27.29
N GLY A 9 17.13 9.12 -26.63
CA GLY A 9 16.55 9.28 -25.30
C GLY A 9 15.06 9.08 -25.43
N PHE A 10 14.60 7.86 -25.16
CA PHE A 10 13.20 7.64 -24.83
C PHE A 10 12.92 8.38 -23.53
N SER A 11 12.43 9.61 -23.66
CA SER A 11 11.66 10.28 -22.64
C SER A 11 10.46 9.40 -22.33
N THR A 12 10.61 8.50 -21.37
CA THR A 12 9.45 7.95 -20.69
C THR A 12 8.74 9.11 -20.02
N PRO A 13 7.43 9.29 -20.24
CA PRO A 13 6.67 10.31 -19.54
C PRO A 13 6.88 10.05 -18.06
N GLU A 14 7.35 11.09 -17.37
CA GLU A 14 7.46 11.18 -15.93
C GLU A 14 6.24 10.48 -15.32
N ASP A 15 6.50 9.29 -14.76
CA ASP A 15 5.55 8.55 -13.96
C ASP A 15 5.28 9.47 -12.76
N ASP A 16 4.07 10.03 -12.65
CA ASP A 16 3.54 10.74 -11.46
C ASP A 16 3.50 9.84 -10.20
N ARG A 17 4.36 8.83 -10.13
CA ARG A 17 4.85 8.23 -8.91
C ARG A 17 6.01 9.09 -8.44
N GLU A 18 5.68 10.20 -7.78
CA GLU A 18 6.46 10.64 -6.63
C GLU A 18 6.36 9.51 -5.58
N GLY A 19 7.05 8.42 -5.90
CA GLY A 19 6.86 7.14 -5.28
C GLY A 19 7.46 7.20 -3.89
N ASP A 20 6.86 6.43 -2.99
CA ASP A 20 7.40 6.00 -1.69
C ASP A 20 8.80 5.32 -1.79
N SER A 21 9.58 5.60 -2.82
CA SER A 21 10.96 5.20 -3.09
C SER A 21 11.90 5.46 -1.90
N GLY A 22 11.55 6.40 -1.01
CA GLY A 22 12.26 6.67 0.24
C GLY A 22 11.72 5.93 1.46
N VAL A 23 10.58 5.24 1.36
CA VAL A 23 9.92 4.55 2.46
C VAL A 23 10.33 3.07 2.47
N ILE A 24 11.11 2.71 3.47
CA ILE A 24 11.63 1.34 3.63
C ILE A 24 10.57 0.49 4.34
N ASP A 25 10.29 -0.73 3.83
CA ASP A 25 9.34 -1.68 4.43
C ASP A 25 9.54 -1.87 5.94
N ARG A 26 10.81 -1.88 6.39
CA ARG A 26 11.16 -1.96 7.82
C ARG A 26 10.55 -0.82 8.62
N ASP A 27 10.62 0.40 8.09
CA ASP A 27 10.14 1.60 8.76
C ASP A 27 8.61 1.66 8.71
N VAL A 28 7.98 1.14 7.64
CA VAL A 28 6.52 0.93 7.56
C VAL A 28 6.04 -0.04 8.65
N LEU A 29 6.67 -1.21 8.75
CA LEU A 29 6.31 -2.22 9.75
C LEU A 29 6.54 -1.70 11.17
N ARG A 30 7.64 -0.98 11.39
CA ARG A 30 7.93 -0.34 12.67
C ARG A 30 6.88 0.74 13.00
N GLY A 31 6.52 1.57 12.02
CA GLY A 31 5.48 2.59 12.16
C GLY A 31 4.13 1.97 12.51
N LEU A 32 3.75 0.87 11.85
CA LEU A 32 2.51 0.14 12.15
C LEU A 32 2.50 -0.40 13.59
N HIS A 33 3.62 -0.96 14.06
CA HIS A 33 3.71 -1.42 15.45
C HIS A 33 3.53 -0.28 16.46
N ILE A 34 4.17 0.87 16.21
CA ILE A 34 4.00 2.07 17.03
C ILE A 34 2.53 2.53 17.01
N ALA A 35 1.90 2.56 15.84
CA ALA A 35 0.51 2.96 15.69
C ALA A 35 -0.44 2.02 16.44
N ALA A 36 -0.23 0.71 16.36
CA ALA A 36 -1.02 -0.27 17.09
C ALA A 36 -0.89 -0.10 18.60
N SER A 37 0.34 0.07 19.11
CA SER A 37 0.59 0.32 20.53
C SER A 37 -0.03 1.65 21.00
N ALA A 38 0.09 2.71 20.19
CA ALA A 38 -0.50 4.02 20.47
C ALA A 38 -2.03 3.97 20.50
N ALA A 39 -2.67 3.20 19.61
CA ALA A 39 -4.12 3.07 19.57
C ALA A 39 -4.74 2.40 20.81
N CYS A 40 -3.95 1.58 21.53
CA CYS A 40 -4.38 0.93 22.77
C CYS A 40 -4.49 1.90 23.95
N ASP A 41 -3.82 3.05 23.89
CA ASP A 41 -3.83 4.09 24.92
C ASP A 41 -4.55 5.34 24.40
N GLU A 42 -5.57 5.82 25.10
CA GLU A 42 -6.38 6.95 24.62
C GLU A 42 -5.65 8.29 24.66
N GLU A 43 -4.74 8.50 25.62
CA GLU A 43 -3.94 9.73 25.71
C GLU A 43 -2.90 9.77 24.57
N VAL A 44 -2.28 8.62 24.29
CA VAL A 44 -1.31 8.50 23.20
C VAL A 44 -1.99 8.58 21.83
N ASP A 45 -3.14 7.93 21.62
CA ASP A 45 -3.95 8.06 20.40
C ASP A 45 -4.35 9.52 20.16
N THR A 46 -4.76 10.23 21.21
CA THR A 46 -5.10 11.67 21.14
C THR A 46 -3.89 12.52 20.79
N PHE A 47 -2.73 12.25 21.39
CA PHE A 47 -1.48 12.95 21.05
C PHE A 47 -1.10 12.75 19.57
N VAL A 48 -1.15 11.51 19.09
CA VAL A 48 -0.84 11.21 17.68
C VAL A 48 -1.86 11.83 16.75
N ARG A 49 -3.15 11.84 17.11
CA ARG A 49 -4.20 12.53 16.35
C ARG A 49 -3.92 14.02 16.23
N ASN A 50 -3.48 14.67 17.31
CA ASN A 50 -3.15 16.09 17.27
C ASN A 50 -1.94 16.40 16.37
N LYS A 51 -1.01 15.45 16.23
CA LYS A 51 0.19 15.59 15.39
C LYS A 51 -0.02 15.23 13.93
N THR A 52 -0.81 14.19 13.65
CA THR A 52 -0.94 13.57 12.33
C THR A 52 -2.32 13.75 11.70
N GLY A 53 -3.31 14.17 12.48
CA GLY A 53 -4.73 14.21 12.09
C GLY A 53 -5.43 12.85 12.12
N LEU A 54 -4.70 11.75 12.32
CA LEU A 54 -5.24 10.40 12.25
C LEU A 54 -5.79 9.92 13.60
N ARG A 55 -7.00 9.37 13.59
CA ARG A 55 -7.56 8.63 14.72
C ARG A 55 -7.13 7.18 14.61
N LEU A 56 -5.97 6.82 15.16
CA LEU A 56 -5.36 5.51 14.92
C LEU A 56 -6.29 4.37 15.34
N ARG A 57 -6.97 4.48 16.49
CA ARG A 57 -7.94 3.48 16.94
C ARG A 57 -9.05 3.25 15.91
N ARG A 58 -9.61 4.31 15.34
CA ARG A 58 -10.68 4.19 14.34
C ARG A 58 -10.14 3.68 13.01
N PHE A 59 -9.02 4.23 12.56
CA PHE A 59 -8.35 3.84 11.33
C PHE A 59 -7.99 2.34 11.34
N LEU A 60 -7.35 1.85 12.40
CA LEU A 60 -6.99 0.44 12.53
C LEU A 60 -8.23 -0.46 12.63
N ALA A 61 -9.32 -0.01 13.27
CA ALA A 61 -10.59 -0.74 13.27
C ALA A 61 -11.22 -0.82 11.87
N ASP A 62 -11.14 0.25 11.08
CA ASP A 62 -11.63 0.25 9.70
C ASP A 62 -10.83 -0.70 8.79
N LEU A 63 -9.54 -0.95 9.11
CA LEU A 63 -8.73 -1.97 8.42
C LEU A 63 -9.24 -3.41 8.66
N MET A 64 -10.02 -3.67 9.71
CA MET A 64 -10.55 -5.02 9.98
C MET A 64 -11.51 -5.50 8.88
N VAL A 65 -12.13 -4.59 8.13
CA VAL A 65 -12.95 -4.96 6.95
C VAL A 65 -12.11 -5.70 5.90
N LEU A 66 -10.81 -5.40 5.84
CA LEU A 66 -9.86 -6.03 4.95
C LEU A 66 -9.40 -7.41 5.47
N GLU A 67 -9.78 -7.82 6.69
CA GLU A 67 -9.49 -9.18 7.19
C GLU A 67 -10.12 -10.26 6.31
N THR A 68 -11.26 -9.97 5.68
CA THR A 68 -11.89 -10.85 4.68
C THR A 68 -11.00 -11.13 3.46
N LEU A 69 -10.01 -10.27 3.18
CA LEU A 69 -9.01 -10.49 2.14
C LEU A 69 -7.88 -11.43 2.60
N ARG A 70 -7.75 -11.65 3.90
CA ARG A 70 -6.77 -12.54 4.54
C ARG A 70 -7.19 -14.01 4.44
N ASP A 71 -8.49 -14.30 4.52
CA ASP A 71 -9.06 -15.66 4.45
C ASP A 71 -8.80 -16.40 3.12
N VAL A 72 -8.11 -15.75 2.18
CA VAL A 72 -7.64 -16.39 0.96
C VAL A 72 -6.38 -17.25 1.19
N GLN A 73 -5.80 -17.38 2.39
CA GLN A 73 -4.65 -18.29 2.65
C GLN A 73 -4.40 -18.66 4.14
N PRO A 74 -3.78 -19.82 4.45
CA PRO A 74 -4.09 -21.20 4.09
C PRO A 74 -4.23 -22.09 5.35
N ASP A 75 -4.89 -23.24 5.20
CA ASP A 75 -4.78 -24.34 6.16
C ASP A 75 -3.30 -24.69 6.41
N LYS A 76 -2.96 -25.04 7.65
CA LYS A 76 -1.59 -25.31 8.12
C LYS A 76 -1.03 -26.54 7.40
N GLY A 77 -0.40 -26.34 6.25
CA GLY A 77 0.20 -27.42 5.48
C GLY A 77 1.44 -26.97 4.74
N ASN A 78 2.58 -27.54 5.14
CA ASN A 78 3.89 -27.46 4.50
C ASN A 78 3.79 -27.49 2.95
N GLY A 79 4.00 -26.36 2.25
CA GLY A 79 3.72 -26.27 0.81
C GLY A 79 3.75 -24.84 0.24
N PRO A 80 3.52 -24.62 -1.07
CA PRO A 80 4.01 -23.53 -1.95
C PRO A 80 3.50 -22.09 -1.67
N GLY A 81 3.50 -21.65 -0.41
CA GLY A 81 2.85 -20.41 0.05
C GLY A 81 3.44 -19.11 -0.51
N ALA A 82 4.69 -19.08 -0.97
CA ALA A 82 5.30 -17.87 -1.53
C ALA A 82 4.70 -17.44 -2.88
N ARG A 83 4.32 -18.39 -3.74
CA ARG A 83 3.68 -18.10 -5.05
C ARG A 83 2.26 -17.59 -4.88
N GLN A 84 1.56 -18.13 -3.89
CA GLN A 84 0.16 -17.83 -3.63
C GLN A 84 0.00 -16.50 -2.88
N LYS A 85 0.95 -16.12 -2.01
CA LYS A 85 1.08 -14.75 -1.48
C LYS A 85 1.23 -13.69 -2.57
N LYS A 86 1.98 -13.99 -3.64
CA LYS A 86 2.16 -13.07 -4.77
C LYS A 86 0.88 -12.93 -5.61
N SER A 87 0.05 -13.97 -5.72
CA SER A 87 -1.18 -13.91 -6.54
C SER A 87 -2.31 -13.17 -5.83
N THR A 88 -2.47 -13.32 -4.51
CA THR A 88 -3.47 -12.58 -3.72
C THR A 88 -3.14 -11.10 -3.68
N LEU A 89 -1.88 -10.75 -3.45
CA LEU A 89 -1.41 -9.36 -3.50
C LEU A 89 -1.62 -8.73 -4.88
N ARG A 90 -1.38 -9.50 -5.96
CA ARG A 90 -1.66 -9.03 -7.33
C ARG A 90 -3.14 -8.78 -7.57
N LYS A 91 -4.03 -9.64 -7.08
CA LYS A 91 -5.49 -9.44 -7.16
C LYS A 91 -5.94 -8.20 -6.39
N LEU A 92 -5.42 -8.01 -5.17
CA LEU A 92 -5.70 -6.83 -4.37
C LEU A 92 -5.23 -5.55 -5.08
N LYS A 93 -3.99 -5.54 -5.61
CA LYS A 93 -3.48 -4.42 -6.42
C LYS A 93 -4.35 -4.14 -7.65
N GLN A 94 -4.87 -5.17 -8.32
CA GLN A 94 -5.80 -5.00 -9.43
C GLN A 94 -7.15 -4.41 -9.00
N GLN A 95 -7.71 -4.84 -7.86
CA GLN A 95 -8.93 -4.25 -7.31
C GLN A 95 -8.73 -2.78 -6.94
N VAL A 96 -7.63 -2.44 -6.26
CA VAL A 96 -7.29 -1.05 -5.92
C VAL A 96 -7.16 -0.18 -7.18
N ARG A 97 -6.51 -0.68 -8.23
CA ARG A 97 -6.40 0.05 -9.50
C ARG A 97 -7.77 0.32 -10.13
N ARG A 98 -8.65 -0.70 -10.16
CA ARG A 98 -10.02 -0.55 -10.67
C ARG A 98 -10.85 0.43 -9.84
N SER A 99 -10.74 0.40 -8.51
CA SER A 99 -11.45 1.36 -7.65
C SER A 99 -11.00 2.81 -7.90
N ARG A 100 -9.71 3.02 -8.18
CA ARG A 100 -9.17 4.34 -8.55
C ARG A 100 -9.69 4.81 -9.91
N GLU A 101 -9.67 3.93 -10.92
CA GLU A 101 -10.22 4.21 -12.26
C GLU A 101 -11.71 4.62 -12.19
N ILE A 102 -12.50 3.95 -11.32
CA ILE A 102 -13.93 4.29 -11.09
C ILE A 102 -14.10 5.64 -10.39
N GLY A 103 -13.26 5.96 -9.41
CA GLY A 103 -13.29 7.25 -8.71
C GLY A 103 -12.87 8.44 -9.61
N GLU A 104 -11.93 8.21 -10.52
CA GLU A 104 -11.49 9.22 -11.51
C GLU A 104 -12.56 9.43 -12.61
N LEU A 105 -13.24 8.37 -13.07
CA LEU A 105 -14.39 8.49 -13.99
C LEU A 105 -15.61 9.16 -13.35
N GLY A 106 -15.81 9.01 -12.04
CA GLY A 106 -16.88 9.68 -11.29
C GLY A 106 -16.65 11.18 -11.03
N MET A 107 -15.42 11.68 -11.20
CA MET A 107 -15.10 13.11 -11.13
C MET A 107 -15.05 13.80 -12.50
N ALA A 108 -15.13 13.03 -13.60
CA ALA A 108 -15.10 13.53 -14.98
C ALA A 108 -16.50 13.67 -15.62
N ALA A 109 -17.58 13.52 -14.84
CA ALA A 109 -18.97 13.61 -15.28
C ALA A 109 -19.69 14.81 -14.67
#